data_AF-A0AAV3EG43-F1
#
_entry.id   AF-A0AAV3EG43-F1
#
_cell.length_a   1.000
_cell.length_b   1.000
_cell.length_c   1.000
_cell.angle_alpha   90.00
_cell.angle_beta   90.00
_cell.angle_gamma   90.00
#
_symmetry.space_group_name_H-M   'P 1'
#
loop_
_entity.id
_entity.type
_entity.pdbx_description
1 polymer ?
#
loop_
_entity_poly.entity_id
_entity_poly.type
_entity_poly.pdbx_seq_one_letter_code
_entity_poly.pdbx_strand_id
1 'polypeptide(L)'
;MNDKVVQKGWYLIVTDLGQEYLMQRNYSLSSKSFFKIYQTEYPLCSHISDRGLNSNKRLTNLGIAIVLSAFIRWLTPFELWLGPTNHTASLVQGSINVLILVLVLFISFFLVSWYRKIKLKNFLRKQNADLRYIGKVRSLTPLKTVKEGIGFW
;
A
#
# COMPACT_ATOMS: atom_id res chain seq x y z
N MET A 1 -1.75 17.77 -11.12
CA MET A 1 -0.91 16.66 -10.63
C MET A 1 -0.87 15.59 -11.69
N ASN A 2 0.32 15.25 -12.19
CA ASN A 2 0.49 14.21 -13.21
C ASN A 2 0.47 12.84 -12.50
N ASP A 3 -0.57 12.02 -12.68
CA ASP A 3 -0.82 10.77 -11.92
C ASP A 3 0.07 9.60 -12.39
N LYS A 4 1.39 9.81 -12.36
CA LYS A 4 2.37 8.78 -12.71
C LYS A 4 2.65 7.92 -11.49
N VAL A 5 2.03 6.73 -11.47
CA VAL A 5 2.27 5.73 -10.42
C VAL A 5 3.63 5.08 -10.65
N VAL A 6 4.60 5.40 -9.79
CA VAL A 6 5.94 4.77 -9.82
C VAL A 6 5.81 3.30 -9.51
N GLN A 7 5.07 3.00 -8.46
CA GLN A 7 4.75 1.66 -8.01
C GLN A 7 3.52 1.73 -7.09
N LYS A 8 2.80 0.61 -6.96
CA LYS A 8 1.62 0.55 -6.08
C LYS A 8 1.97 1.06 -4.67
N GLY A 9 1.30 2.12 -4.22
CA GLY A 9 1.55 2.76 -2.93
C GLY A 9 2.37 4.05 -2.98
N TRP A 10 2.93 4.42 -4.15
CA TRP A 10 3.81 5.57 -4.33
C TRP A 10 3.47 6.32 -5.61
N TYR A 11 3.15 7.60 -5.45
CA TYR A 11 2.79 8.49 -6.55
C TYR A 11 3.92 9.47 -6.80
N LEU A 12 4.23 9.71 -8.07
CA LEU A 12 5.15 10.76 -8.46
C LEU A 12 4.37 12.07 -8.62
N ILE A 13 4.88 13.12 -7.99
CA ILE A 13 4.41 14.49 -8.15
C ILE A 13 5.54 15.24 -8.82
N VAL A 14 5.27 15.81 -9.98
CA VAL A 14 6.21 16.69 -10.68
C VAL A 14 5.68 18.11 -10.55
N THR A 15 6.51 19.03 -10.07
CA THR A 15 6.16 20.46 -10.01
C THR A 15 6.37 21.12 -11.37
N ASP A 16 5.84 22.32 -11.54
CA ASP A 16 6.01 23.09 -12.78
C ASP A 16 7.49 23.47 -13.04
N LEU A 17 8.31 23.46 -11.99
CA LEU A 17 9.77 23.64 -12.05
C LEU A 17 10.52 22.34 -12.42
N GLY A 18 9.81 21.24 -12.69
CA GLY A 18 10.39 19.94 -13.01
C GLY A 18 10.94 19.17 -11.80
N GLN A 19 10.67 19.61 -10.57
CA GLN A 19 11.13 18.90 -9.37
C GLN A 19 10.24 17.70 -9.09
N GLU A 20 10.87 16.56 -8.81
CA GLU A 20 10.19 15.29 -8.55
C GLU A 20 10.05 15.02 -7.05
N TYR A 21 8.82 14.74 -6.64
CA TYR A 21 8.47 14.33 -5.29
C TYR A 21 7.73 13.00 -5.29
N LEU A 22 7.99 12.20 -4.28
CA LEU A 22 7.36 10.91 -4.05
C LEU A 22 6.38 11.03 -2.89
N MET A 23 5.11 10.77 -3.17
CA MET A 23 4.04 10.76 -2.18
C MET A 23 3.74 9.32 -1.78
N GLN A 24 3.85 9.04 -0.48
CA GLN A 24 3.48 7.74 0.05
C GLN A 24 1.97 7.67 0.27
N ARG A 25 1.29 6.76 -0.45
CA ARG A 25 -0.14 6.50 -0.31
C ARG A 25 -0.43 5.02 -0.49
N ASN A 26 -0.33 4.26 0.61
CA ASN A 26 -0.50 2.81 0.58
C ASN A 26 -1.95 2.36 0.36
N TYR A 27 -2.91 3.22 0.73
CA TYR A 27 -4.34 2.94 0.69
C TYR A 27 -5.07 3.95 -0.20
N SER A 28 -6.01 3.45 -0.99
CA SER A 28 -6.86 4.26 -1.88
C SER A 28 -8.05 4.87 -1.14
N LEU A 29 -7.91 5.19 0.15
CA LEU A 29 -8.96 5.89 0.89
C LEU A 29 -9.01 7.34 0.39
N SER A 30 -10.17 7.76 -0.13
CA SER A 30 -10.43 9.12 -0.63
C SER A 30 -10.62 10.11 0.53
N SER A 31 -9.61 10.24 1.37
CA SER A 31 -9.61 11.18 2.49
C SER A 31 -8.72 12.37 2.16
N LYS A 32 -9.22 13.59 2.40
CA LYS A 32 -8.44 14.83 2.24
C LYS A 32 -7.45 15.00 3.40
N SER A 33 -6.46 14.11 3.46
CA SER A 33 -5.48 13.96 4.53
C SER A 33 -4.11 14.54 4.16
N PHE A 34 -3.23 14.66 5.16
CA PHE A 34 -1.83 14.98 4.96
C PHE A 34 -1.04 13.72 4.61
N PHE A 35 -0.31 13.77 3.50
CA PHE A 35 0.49 12.65 3.02
C PHE A 35 1.97 12.99 3.12
N LYS A 36 2.78 12.00 3.49
CA LYS A 36 4.23 12.14 3.58
C LYS A 36 4.82 12.25 2.18
N ILE A 37 5.64 13.27 1.97
CA ILE A 37 6.41 13.46 0.75
C ILE A 37 7.88 13.21 0.99
N TYR A 38 8.49 12.67 -0.06
CA TYR A 38 9.87 12.30 -0.12
C TYR A 38 10.47 12.85 -1.41
N GLN A 39 11.78 13.01 -1.45
CA GLN A 39 12.52 13.41 -2.64
C GLN A 39 13.67 12.44 -2.83
N THR A 40 14.06 12.26 -4.09
CA THR A 40 15.19 11.43 -4.48
C THR A 40 15.91 12.11 -5.64
N GLU A 41 17.21 11.87 -5.76
CA GLU A 41 18.05 12.41 -6.84
C GLU A 41 17.92 11.59 -8.14
N TYR A 42 17.32 10.40 -8.05
CA TYR A 42 17.10 9.54 -9.20
C TYR A 42 15.90 10.02 -10.03
N PRO A 43 16.04 10.22 -11.36
CA PRO A 43 14.95 10.64 -12.22
C PRO A 43 13.94 9.49 -12.40
N LEU A 44 12.78 9.59 -11.76
CA LEU A 44 11.74 8.57 -11.79
C LEU A 44 10.84 8.69 -13.02
N CYS A 45 10.70 9.89 -13.60
CA CYS A 45 9.89 10.09 -14.81
C CYS A 45 10.34 9.21 -15.99
N SER A 46 11.65 9.06 -16.20
CA SER A 46 12.20 8.22 -17.28
C SER A 46 11.90 6.75 -17.04
N HIS A 47 12.06 6.28 -15.80
CA HIS A 47 11.84 4.88 -15.44
C HIS A 47 10.37 4.43 -15.53
N ILE A 48 9.40 5.32 -15.28
CA ILE A 48 7.97 4.99 -15.38
C ILE A 48 7.56 4.75 -16.84
N SER A 49 8.11 5.54 -17.77
CA SER A 49 7.83 5.41 -19.20
C SER A 49 8.23 4.03 -19.73
N ASP A 50 9.36 3.48 -19.28
CA ASP A 50 9.83 2.14 -19.70
C ASP A 50 9.00 0.99 -19.09
N ARG A 51 8.40 1.20 -17.91
CA ARG A 51 7.69 0.14 -17.18
C ARG A 51 6.35 -0.24 -17.80
N GLY A 52 5.76 0.63 -18.62
CA GLY A 52 4.48 0.39 -19.30
C GLY A 52 4.49 -0.84 -20.24
N LEU A 53 5.66 -1.38 -20.57
CA LEU A 53 5.84 -2.43 -21.58
C LEU A 53 5.92 -3.87 -21.06
N ASN A 54 5.95 -4.12 -19.74
CA ASN A 54 6.29 -5.47 -19.23
C ASN A 54 5.25 -6.03 -18.23
N SER A 55 4.20 -6.66 -18.76
CA SER A 55 2.98 -7.09 -18.05
C SER A 55 2.96 -8.55 -17.58
N ASN A 56 4.10 -9.26 -17.52
CA ASN A 56 4.11 -10.71 -17.26
C ASN A 56 3.98 -11.13 -15.77
N LYS A 57 3.50 -10.24 -14.88
CA LYS A 57 3.51 -10.44 -13.41
C LYS A 57 2.23 -11.02 -12.81
N ARG A 58 1.21 -11.30 -13.62
CA ARG A 58 -0.12 -11.67 -13.12
C ARG A 58 -0.16 -13.12 -12.56
N LEU A 59 0.60 -14.03 -13.16
CA LEU A 59 0.59 -15.46 -12.82
C LEU A 59 1.29 -15.76 -11.48
N THR A 60 2.41 -15.08 -11.19
CA THR A 60 3.23 -15.33 -9.99
C THR A 60 2.52 -14.92 -8.69
N ASN A 61 1.64 -13.91 -8.75
CA ASN A 61 0.93 -13.42 -7.57
C ASN A 61 -0.15 -14.40 -7.05
N LEU A 62 -0.71 -15.24 -7.94
CA LEU A 62 -1.73 -16.22 -7.56
C LEU A 62 -1.12 -17.39 -6.77
N GLY A 63 0.03 -17.92 -7.23
CA GLY A 63 0.73 -18.99 -6.51
C GLY A 63 1.16 -18.58 -5.10
N ILE A 64 1.65 -17.34 -4.94
CA ILE A 64 2.02 -16.80 -3.62
C ILE A 64 0.81 -16.70 -2.69
N ALA A 65 -0.36 -16.28 -3.20
CA ALA A 65 -1.57 -16.16 -2.40
C ALA A 65 -2.06 -17.53 -1.88
N ILE A 66 -1.99 -18.58 -2.71
CA ILE A 66 -2.38 -19.94 -2.33
C ILE A 66 -1.47 -20.46 -1.21
N VAL A 67 -0.15 -20.39 -1.38
CA VAL A 67 0.81 -20.86 -0.37
C VAL A 67 0.66 -20.09 0.93
N LEU A 68 0.48 -18.77 0.86
CA LEU A 68 0.29 -17.94 2.04
C LEU A 68 -1.02 -18.27 2.77
N SER A 69 -2.10 -18.54 2.03
CA SER A 69 -3.39 -18.95 2.63
C SER A 69 -3.30 -20.30 3.33
N ALA A 70 -2.55 -21.26 2.76
CA ALA A 70 -2.29 -22.55 3.38
C ALA A 70 -1.44 -22.41 4.65
N PHE A 71 -0.41 -21.56 4.60
CA PHE A 71 0.46 -21.29 5.75
C PHE A 71 -0.28 -20.61 6.90
N ILE A 72 -1.14 -19.63 6.62
CA ILE A 72 -1.99 -18.99 7.63
C ILE A 72 -2.94 -20.03 8.25
N ARG A 73 -3.60 -20.85 7.43
CA ARG A 73 -4.49 -21.92 7.91
C ARG A 73 -3.76 -22.94 8.79
N TRP A 74 -2.49 -23.21 8.51
CA TRP A 74 -1.67 -24.10 9.33
C TRP A 74 -1.25 -23.46 10.65
N LEU A 75 -0.89 -22.16 10.63
CA LEU A 75 -0.41 -21.46 11.82
C LEU A 75 -1.53 -21.13 12.81
N THR A 76 -2.76 -20.89 12.33
CA THR A 76 -3.88 -20.47 13.18
C THR A 76 -4.94 -21.58 13.27
N PRO A 77 -5.23 -22.13 14.47
CA PRO A 77 -6.32 -23.08 14.64
C PRO A 77 -7.65 -22.42 14.28
N PHE A 78 -8.58 -23.20 13.69
CA PHE A 78 -9.89 -22.71 13.24
C PHE A 78 -10.71 -22.06 14.36
N GLU A 79 -10.53 -22.56 15.59
CA GLU A 79 -11.12 -22.07 16.83
C GLU A 79 -10.72 -20.63 17.17
N LEU A 80 -9.58 -20.16 16.65
CA LEU A 80 -9.09 -18.79 16.84
C LEU A 80 -9.88 -17.79 15.99
N TRP A 81 -10.45 -18.24 14.87
CA TRP A 81 -11.26 -17.42 13.97
C TRP A 81 -12.74 -17.44 14.33
N LEU A 82 -13.26 -18.61 14.71
CA LEU A 82 -14.71 -18.85 14.85
C LEU A 82 -15.13 -19.26 16.27
N GLY A 83 -14.16 -19.42 17.19
CA GLY A 83 -14.40 -19.89 18.55
C GLY A 83 -14.50 -21.42 18.64
N PRO A 84 -14.48 -21.97 19.86
CA PRO A 84 -14.71 -23.41 20.08
C PRO A 84 -16.11 -23.81 19.60
N THR A 85 -16.22 -24.91 18.85
CA THR A 85 -17.51 -25.38 18.28
C THR A 85 -18.48 -25.95 19.32
N ASN A 86 -18.00 -26.26 20.53
CA ASN A 86 -18.71 -27.09 21.50
C ASN A 86 -19.21 -26.34 22.74
N HIS A 87 -19.05 -25.01 22.81
CA HIS A 87 -19.55 -24.19 23.91
C HIS A 87 -20.63 -23.21 23.45
N THR A 88 -21.62 -22.96 24.32
CA THR A 88 -22.62 -21.91 24.14
C THR A 88 -21.93 -20.60 23.78
N ALA A 89 -22.32 -20.03 22.64
CA ALA A 89 -21.70 -18.82 22.10
C ALA A 89 -21.73 -17.70 23.16
N SER A 90 -20.58 -17.46 23.79
CA SER A 90 -20.40 -16.37 24.74
C SER A 90 -20.11 -15.08 23.99
N LEU A 91 -20.88 -14.02 24.27
CA LEU A 91 -20.67 -12.68 23.70
C LEU A 91 -19.23 -12.17 23.92
N VAL A 92 -18.60 -12.59 25.03
CA VAL A 92 -17.21 -12.24 25.36
C VAL A 92 -16.25 -12.90 24.39
N GLN A 93 -16.44 -14.20 24.11
CA GLN A 93 -15.59 -14.94 23.17
C GLN A 93 -15.73 -14.40 21.73
N GLY A 94 -16.96 -14.07 21.32
CA GLY A 94 -17.22 -13.43 20.03
C GLY A 94 -16.49 -12.08 19.90
N SER A 95 -16.52 -11.27 20.95
CA SER A 95 -15.83 -9.97 20.99
C SER A 95 -14.31 -10.12 20.87
N ILE A 96 -13.72 -11.10 21.56
CA ILE A 96 -12.29 -11.41 21.47
C ILE A 96 -11.91 -11.82 20.04
N ASN A 97 -12.68 -12.71 19.41
CA ASN A 97 -12.40 -13.17 18.05
C ASN A 97 -12.47 -12.02 17.03
N VAL A 98 -13.46 -11.14 17.16
CA VAL A 98 -13.57 -9.93 16.31
C VAL A 98 -12.37 -9.01 16.51
N LEU A 99 -11.94 -8.80 17.75
CA LEU A 99 -10.76 -7.99 18.06
C LEU A 99 -9.49 -8.57 17.43
N ILE A 100 -9.29 -9.89 17.53
CA ILE A 100 -8.17 -10.59 16.89
C ILE A 100 -8.21 -10.38 15.38
N LEU A 101 -9.37 -10.53 14.75
CA LEU A 101 -9.52 -10.34 13.31
C LEU A 101 -9.16 -8.90 12.88
N VAL A 102 -9.62 -7.90 13.62
CA VAL A 102 -9.28 -6.48 13.37
C VAL A 102 -7.77 -6.25 13.51
N LEU A 103 -7.14 -6.81 14.54
CA LEU A 103 -5.69 -6.72 14.73
C LEU A 103 -4.92 -7.37 13.58
N VAL A 104 -5.32 -8.56 13.15
CA VAL A 104 -4.68 -9.26 12.02
C VAL A 104 -4.78 -8.43 10.74
N LEU A 105 -5.94 -7.83 10.46
CA LEU A 105 -6.11 -6.93 9.31
C LEU A 105 -5.18 -5.72 9.42
N PHE A 106 -5.11 -5.08 10.58
CA PHE A 106 -4.26 -3.92 10.82
C PHE A 106 -2.78 -4.26 10.61
N ILE A 107 -2.31 -5.38 11.17
CA ILE A 107 -0.93 -5.86 11.01
C ILE A 107 -0.64 -6.17 9.54
N SER A 108 -1.56 -6.83 8.83
CA SER A 108 -1.41 -7.14 7.41
C SER A 108 -1.22 -5.87 6.57
N PHE A 109 -2.07 -4.87 6.79
CA PHE A 109 -1.96 -3.58 6.12
C PHE A 109 -0.63 -2.87 6.46
N PHE A 110 -0.23 -2.87 7.73
CA PHE A 110 1.04 -2.31 8.17
C PHE A 110 2.24 -2.99 7.49
N LEU A 111 2.28 -4.33 7.46
CA LEU A 111 3.34 -5.11 6.83
C LEU A 111 3.44 -4.83 5.33
N VAL A 112 2.30 -4.74 4.62
CA VAL A 112 2.26 -4.41 3.19
C VAL A 112 2.82 -3.00 2.96
N SER A 113 2.42 -2.02 3.78
CA SER A 113 2.92 -0.65 3.72
C SER A 113 4.43 -0.59 3.96
N TRP A 114 4.93 -1.32 4.96
CA TRP A 114 6.34 -1.42 5.30
C TRP A 114 7.16 -2.08 4.18
N TYR A 115 6.71 -3.21 3.66
CA TYR A 115 7.33 -3.93 2.55
C TYR A 115 7.46 -3.03 1.30
N ARG A 116 6.40 -2.31 0.94
CA ARG A 116 6.42 -1.38 -0.21
C ARG A 116 7.46 -0.27 -0.03
N LYS A 117 7.66 0.22 1.20
CA LYS A 117 8.68 1.23 1.50
C LYS A 117 10.08 0.64 1.37
N ILE A 118 10.34 -0.53 1.95
CA ILE A 118 11.65 -1.21 1.82
C ILE A 118 11.97 -1.49 0.35
N LYS A 119 10.99 -1.99 -0.41
CA LYS A 119 11.16 -2.26 -1.84
C LYS A 119 11.59 -1.02 -2.62
N LEU A 120 11.00 0.14 -2.32
CA LEU A 120 11.40 1.41 -2.94
C LEU A 120 12.82 1.81 -2.54
N LYS A 121 13.12 1.75 -1.24
CA LYS A 121 14.43 2.14 -0.72
C LYS A 121 15.54 1.26 -1.31
N ASN A 122 15.30 -0.04 -1.41
CA ASN A 122 16.25 -0.97 -2.03
C ASN A 122 16.40 -0.72 -3.54
N PHE A 123 15.33 -0.34 -4.24
CA PHE A 123 15.41 0.06 -5.65
C PHE A 123 16.28 1.31 -5.83
N LEU A 124 16.05 2.36 -5.04
CA LEU A 124 16.84 3.60 -5.11
C LEU A 124 18.30 3.36 -4.73
N ARG A 125 18.56 2.56 -3.69
CA ARG A 125 19.92 2.22 -3.26
C ARG A 125 20.70 1.48 -4.35
N LYS A 126 20.05 0.64 -5.17
CA LYS A 126 20.69 0.00 -6.33
C LYS A 126 21.11 1.01 -7.41
N GLN A 127 20.48 2.18 -7.43
CA GLN A 127 20.76 3.28 -8.35
C GLN A 127 21.63 4.37 -7.70
N ASN A 128 22.27 4.08 -6.56
CA ASN A 128 23.04 5.04 -5.75
C ASN A 128 22.26 6.30 -5.33
N ALA A 129 20.94 6.19 -5.20
CA ALA A 129 20.08 7.26 -4.73
C ALA A 129 19.45 6.91 -3.38
N ASP A 130 19.15 7.93 -2.57
CA ASP A 130 18.43 7.76 -1.31
C ASP A 130 17.03 8.41 -1.37
N LEU A 131 16.18 8.01 -0.42
CA LEU A 131 14.83 8.52 -0.24
C LEU A 131 14.81 9.47 0.96
N ARG A 132 14.91 10.77 0.69
CA ARG A 132 14.90 11.81 1.72
C ARG A 132 13.47 12.23 2.06
N TYR A 133 13.13 12.26 3.34
CA TYR A 133 11.84 12.81 3.78
C TYR A 133 11.90 14.35 3.75
N ILE A 134 10.90 14.97 3.12
CA ILE A 134 10.82 16.44 2.98
C ILE A 134 9.73 17.03 3.88
N GLY A 135 8.62 16.31 4.08
CA GLY A 135 7.53 16.82 4.90
C GLY A 135 6.19 16.15 4.61
N LYS A 136 5.11 16.89 4.87
CA LYS A 136 3.75 16.47 4.57
C LYS A 136 3.06 17.47 3.66
N VAL A 137 2.31 16.98 2.68
CA VAL A 137 1.50 17.82 1.78
C VAL A 137 0.05 17.37 1.83
N ARG A 138 -0.85 18.30 1.53
CA ARG A 138 -2.28 18.04 1.36
C ARG A 138 -2.68 18.51 -0.02
N SER A 139 -3.42 17.67 -0.75
CA SER A 139 -3.91 18.06 -2.05
C SER A 139 -5.00 19.12 -1.93
N LEU A 140 -4.85 20.24 -2.65
CA LEU A 140 -5.86 21.30 -2.73
C LEU A 140 -6.95 20.96 -3.74
N THR A 141 -6.61 20.18 -4.76
CA THR A 141 -7.50 19.62 -5.79
C THR A 141 -7.56 18.09 -5.68
N PRO A 142 -8.65 17.44 -6.11
CA PRO A 142 -8.67 15.97 -6.17
C PRO A 142 -7.61 15.45 -7.13
N LEU A 143 -7.01 14.30 -6.80
CA LEU A 143 -6.02 13.61 -7.64
C LEU A 143 -6.66 13.06 -8.91
N LYS A 144 -7.92 12.61 -8.81
CA LYS A 144 -8.71 12.13 -9.95
C LYS A 144 -10.18 12.46 -9.73
N THR A 145 -10.89 12.85 -10.77
CA THR A 145 -12.34 12.96 -10.73
C THR A 145 -12.94 11.70 -11.33
N VAL A 146 -13.82 11.02 -10.59
CA VAL A 146 -14.57 9.88 -11.11
C VAL A 146 -15.65 10.39 -12.05
N LYS A 147 -16.19 9.53 -12.95
CA LYS A 147 -17.22 9.90 -13.94
C LYS A 147 -18.46 10.59 -13.33
N GLU A 148 -18.72 10.33 -12.05
CA GLU A 148 -19.83 10.89 -11.27
C GLU A 148 -19.54 12.28 -10.68
N GLY A 149 -18.41 12.92 -11.04
CA GLY A 149 -18.02 14.23 -10.51
C GLY A 149 -17.41 14.19 -9.10
N ILE A 150 -17.34 13.01 -8.48
CA ILE A 150 -16.74 12.82 -7.15
C ILE A 150 -15.22 12.91 -7.26
N GLY A 151 -14.63 13.85 -6.52
CA GLY A 151 -13.20 14.03 -6.40
C GLY A 151 -12.56 12.96 -5.51
N PHE A 152 -11.62 12.22 -6.07
CA PHE A 152 -10.74 11.30 -5.36
C PHE A 152 -9.57 12.09 -4.78
N TRP A 153 -9.61 12.34 -3.48
CA TRP A 153 -8.62 13.12 -2.74
C TRP A 153 -7.39 12.31 -2.36
#